data_AF-A0A1G1T4G2-F1
#
_entry.id   AF-A0A1G1T4G2-F1
#
_cell.length_a   1.000
_cell.length_b   1.000
_cell.length_c   1.000
_cell.angle_alpha   90.00
_cell.angle_beta   90.00
_cell.angle_gamma   90.00
#
_symmetry.space_group_name_H-M   'P 1'
#
loop_
_entity.id
_entity.type
_entity.pdbx_description
1 polymer ?
#
loop_
_entity_poly.entity_id
_entity_poly.type
_entity_poly.pdbx_seq_one_letter_code
_entity_poly.pdbx_strand_id
1 'polypeptide(L)'
;MRFLLIGLLVAAATPVAFAQAALSPVVATDPEYINRELAKGKGHSNMAADGTPFLMPYWSRGNVLMTTGRVPRPWLKYDLAKDRLLWRRSPTDSLELDTSLVTEFSLADSLRGKIYTYRRYLAARIASYPLRTAFFEVNYDEGKSALLRRRTRTILGGSNGPSLAGRQAGKWEETSTFYLKNSDNVIEPVKLNAKAVLTTLGKAKAPLLTAYVTRERLDLSQETDVVKLLRYYDSL
;
A
#
# COMPACT_ATOMS: atom_id res chain seq x y z
N MET A 1 44.81 26.66 -81.57
CA MET A 1 44.67 25.42 -80.77
C MET A 1 43.57 25.64 -79.75
N ARG A 2 42.50 24.84 -79.84
CA ARG A 2 41.37 24.82 -78.89
C ARG A 2 41.80 24.06 -77.63
N PHE A 3 41.56 24.61 -76.44
CA PHE A 3 41.55 23.86 -75.20
C PHE A 3 40.22 24.07 -74.46
N LEU A 4 39.49 22.96 -74.34
CA LEU A 4 38.62 22.53 -73.24
C LEU A 4 39.32 22.72 -71.88
N LEU A 5 38.72 22.73 -70.69
CA LEU A 5 37.36 22.72 -70.12
C LEU A 5 37.56 22.81 -68.57
N ILE A 6 36.46 22.78 -67.83
CA ILE A 6 36.33 22.35 -66.41
C ILE A 6 36.34 23.48 -65.38
N GLY A 7 35.12 23.86 -64.98
CA GLY A 7 34.84 24.57 -63.74
C GLY A 7 34.91 23.65 -62.53
N LEU A 8 35.18 24.25 -61.38
CA LEU A 8 35.16 23.58 -60.08
C LEU A 8 34.13 24.30 -59.19
N LEU A 9 33.02 23.63 -58.91
CA LEU A 9 32.00 24.05 -57.95
C LEU A 9 32.38 23.45 -56.59
N VAL A 10 32.73 24.28 -55.61
CA VAL A 10 33.01 23.84 -54.23
C VAL A 10 31.70 23.86 -53.45
N ALA A 11 31.10 22.68 -53.24
CA ALA A 11 29.97 22.52 -52.33
C ALA A 11 30.49 22.23 -50.91
N ALA A 12 30.14 23.08 -49.95
CA ALA A 12 30.40 22.88 -48.53
C ALA A 12 29.46 21.81 -47.97
N ALA A 13 30.02 20.74 -47.40
CA ALA A 13 29.27 19.74 -46.65
C ALA A 13 29.52 19.94 -45.14
N THR A 14 28.53 20.49 -44.44
CA THR A 14 28.49 20.50 -42.97
C THR A 14 28.08 19.12 -42.47
N PRO A 15 28.83 18.46 -41.57
CA PRO A 15 28.36 17.23 -40.96
C PRO A 15 27.21 17.52 -39.98
N VAL A 16 26.04 16.94 -40.25
CA VAL A 16 24.95 16.88 -39.27
C VAL A 16 25.35 15.85 -38.22
N ALA A 17 25.76 16.33 -37.05
CA ALA A 17 26.01 15.49 -35.89
C ALA A 17 24.66 14.92 -35.40
N PHE A 18 24.38 13.66 -35.72
CA PHE A 18 23.31 12.91 -35.06
C PHE A 18 23.76 12.61 -33.63
N ALA A 19 23.20 13.35 -32.67
CA ALA A 19 23.27 12.97 -31.27
C ALA A 19 22.55 11.61 -31.10
N GLN A 20 23.32 10.54 -30.92
CA GLN A 20 22.78 9.28 -30.40
C GLN A 20 22.29 9.56 -28.99
N ALA A 21 20.98 9.78 -28.84
CA ALA A 21 20.33 9.67 -27.55
C ALA A 21 20.58 8.23 -27.06
N ALA A 22 21.41 8.09 -26.02
CA ALA A 22 21.59 6.84 -25.33
C ALA A 22 20.23 6.43 -24.76
N LEU A 23 19.54 5.53 -25.45
CA LEU A 23 18.41 4.81 -24.89
C LEU A 23 18.96 4.01 -23.71
N SER A 24 18.75 4.49 -22.49
CA SER A 24 18.83 3.63 -21.32
C SER A 24 17.93 2.43 -21.60
N PRO A 25 18.38 1.19 -21.34
CA PRO A 25 17.50 0.03 -21.50
C PRO A 25 16.36 0.19 -20.51
N VAL A 26 15.19 0.60 -21.02
CA VAL A 26 13.92 0.46 -20.33
C VAL A 26 13.70 -1.05 -20.27
N VAL A 27 14.15 -1.67 -19.18
CA VAL A 27 13.85 -3.07 -18.90
C VAL A 27 12.33 -3.14 -18.85
N ALA A 28 11.74 -3.77 -19.87
CA ALA A 28 10.33 -4.09 -19.87
C ALA A 28 10.05 -4.92 -18.61
N THR A 29 9.44 -4.31 -17.60
CA THR A 29 9.04 -4.98 -16.38
C THR A 29 7.83 -5.84 -16.70
N ASP A 30 8.08 -7.08 -17.11
CA ASP A 30 7.11 -8.16 -17.08
C ASP A 30 6.36 -8.11 -15.73
N PRO A 31 5.02 -8.17 -15.69
CA PRO A 31 4.25 -8.25 -14.44
C PRO A 31 4.78 -9.33 -13.48
N GLU A 32 5.34 -10.43 -14.00
CA GLU A 32 6.02 -11.44 -13.20
C GLU A 32 7.38 -10.97 -12.67
N TYR A 33 8.11 -10.14 -13.41
CA TYR A 33 9.38 -9.57 -12.96
C TYR A 33 9.22 -8.77 -11.67
N ILE A 34 8.21 -7.91 -11.58
CA ILE A 34 7.95 -7.10 -10.37
C ILE A 34 7.65 -8.00 -9.17
N ASN A 35 6.84 -9.05 -9.39
CA ASN A 35 6.56 -10.05 -8.36
C ASN A 35 7.82 -10.79 -7.92
N ARG A 36 8.63 -11.23 -8.88
CA ARG A 36 9.84 -12.01 -8.66
C ARG A 36 10.93 -11.21 -7.97
N GLU A 37 11.20 -9.99 -8.41
CA GLU A 37 12.25 -9.14 -7.83
C GLU A 37 11.88 -8.67 -6.43
N LEU A 38 10.61 -8.33 -6.19
CA LEU A 38 10.18 -7.85 -4.88
C LEU A 38 9.89 -8.99 -3.89
N ALA A 39 9.71 -10.22 -4.36
CA ALA A 39 9.67 -11.41 -3.51
C ALA A 39 11.01 -11.74 -2.84
N LYS A 40 12.15 -11.22 -3.32
CA LYS A 40 13.50 -11.59 -2.83
C LYS A 40 13.87 -11.07 -1.42
N GLY A 41 13.01 -10.29 -0.75
CA GLY A 41 13.31 -9.76 0.59
C GLY A 41 14.49 -8.77 0.61
N LYS A 42 14.74 -8.09 1.74
CA LYS A 42 15.99 -7.32 1.95
C LYS A 42 16.96 -8.19 2.73
N GLY A 43 18.08 -8.55 2.11
CA GLY A 43 19.18 -9.29 2.73
C GLY A 43 20.00 -10.00 1.67
N HIS A 44 21.31 -10.15 1.88
CA HIS A 44 22.28 -10.78 0.96
C HIS A 44 22.02 -12.27 0.66
N SER A 45 20.88 -12.80 1.07
CA SER A 45 20.41 -14.13 0.70
C SER A 45 19.57 -14.02 -0.58
N ASN A 46 20.10 -14.54 -1.70
CA ASN A 46 19.34 -14.89 -2.91
C ASN A 46 18.25 -15.96 -2.67
N MET A 47 17.70 -16.05 -1.45
CA MET A 47 16.66 -17.02 -1.12
C MET A 47 15.33 -16.48 -1.62
N ALA A 48 14.69 -17.23 -2.51
CA ALA A 48 13.29 -17.03 -2.83
C ALA A 48 12.49 -17.13 -1.53
N ALA A 49 11.63 -16.15 -1.26
CA ALA A 49 10.66 -16.25 -0.17
C ALA A 49 9.32 -16.74 -0.72
N ASP A 50 8.71 -17.69 -0.04
CA ASP A 50 7.40 -18.21 -0.40
C ASP A 50 6.31 -17.15 -0.16
N GLY A 51 5.53 -16.85 -1.20
CA GLY A 51 4.46 -15.87 -1.18
C GLY A 51 4.84 -14.54 -1.84
N THR A 52 4.19 -13.45 -1.42
CA THR A 52 4.38 -12.13 -2.02
C THR A 52 4.32 -11.03 -0.97
N PRO A 53 5.07 -9.92 -1.11
CA PRO A 53 4.94 -8.77 -0.23
C PRO A 53 3.65 -7.96 -0.47
N PHE A 54 2.95 -8.20 -1.59
CA PHE A 54 1.80 -7.41 -2.01
C PHE A 54 0.50 -7.84 -1.35
N LEU A 55 -0.37 -6.88 -1.02
CA LEU A 55 -1.73 -7.15 -0.51
C LEU A 55 -2.45 -8.20 -1.38
N MET A 56 -2.37 -8.03 -2.70
CA MET A 56 -2.87 -8.97 -3.69
C MET A 56 -1.76 -9.36 -4.67
N PRO A 57 -1.71 -10.63 -5.14
CA PRO A 57 -0.68 -11.08 -6.07
C PRO A 57 -0.84 -10.50 -7.48
N TYR A 58 -2.02 -9.99 -7.81
CA TYR A 58 -2.38 -9.41 -9.11
C TYR A 58 -2.55 -7.89 -9.04
N TRP A 59 -2.54 -7.24 -10.21
CA TRP A 59 -2.87 -5.82 -10.35
C TRP A 59 -4.38 -5.60 -10.17
N SER A 60 -4.76 -4.60 -9.40
CA SER A 60 -6.16 -4.31 -9.09
C SER A 60 -6.54 -2.90 -9.54
N ARG A 61 -7.79 -2.72 -9.99
CA ARG A 61 -8.33 -1.38 -10.27
C ARG A 61 -8.69 -0.69 -8.97
N GLY A 62 -8.44 0.61 -8.91
CA GLY A 62 -8.61 1.37 -7.68
C GLY A 62 -9.09 2.80 -7.90
N ASN A 63 -9.00 3.62 -6.86
CA ASN A 63 -8.97 5.08 -7.01
C ASN A 63 -7.77 5.59 -6.21
N VAL A 64 -7.17 6.69 -6.62
CA VAL A 64 -6.16 7.38 -5.83
C VAL A 64 -6.62 8.81 -5.63
N LEU A 65 -6.69 9.25 -4.39
CA LEU A 65 -6.84 10.64 -4.03
C LEU A 65 -5.45 11.16 -3.66
N MET A 66 -4.97 12.10 -4.45
CA MET A 66 -3.73 12.83 -4.21
C MET A 66 -4.06 14.20 -3.62
N THR A 67 -3.05 14.88 -3.07
CA THR A 67 -3.15 16.28 -2.63
C THR A 67 -3.54 17.23 -3.77
N THR A 68 -3.19 16.88 -5.01
CA THR A 68 -3.47 17.68 -6.22
C THR A 68 -4.79 17.31 -6.91
N GLY A 69 -5.44 16.20 -6.55
CA GLY A 69 -6.67 15.77 -7.19
C GLY A 69 -6.88 14.26 -7.18
N ARG A 70 -7.90 13.80 -7.92
CA ARG A 70 -8.31 12.39 -7.96
C ARG A 70 -7.88 11.73 -9.27
N VAL A 71 -7.28 10.54 -9.17
CA VAL A 71 -6.99 9.65 -10.30
C VAL A 71 -7.95 8.46 -10.24
N PRO A 72 -8.99 8.42 -11.09
CA PRO A 72 -9.97 7.35 -11.07
C PRO A 72 -9.46 6.10 -11.80
N ARG A 73 -9.76 4.93 -11.24
CA ARG A 73 -9.53 3.61 -11.88
C ARG A 73 -8.09 3.31 -12.34
N PRO A 74 -6.98 3.76 -11.69
CA PRO A 74 -5.66 3.26 -12.07
C PRO A 74 -5.50 1.77 -11.75
N TRP A 75 -4.57 1.12 -12.44
CA TRP A 75 -4.09 -0.21 -12.07
C TRP A 75 -3.03 -0.08 -10.97
N LEU A 76 -3.35 -0.57 -9.79
CA LEU A 76 -2.54 -0.40 -8.59
C LEU A 76 -2.06 -1.73 -8.03
N LYS A 77 -0.97 -1.65 -7.27
CA LYS A 77 -0.48 -2.73 -6.42
C LYS A 77 0.08 -2.13 -5.13
N TYR A 78 -0.30 -2.68 -3.99
CA TYR A 78 0.14 -2.17 -2.70
C TYR A 78 1.08 -3.17 -2.02
N ASP A 79 2.31 -2.73 -1.75
CA ASP A 79 3.38 -3.48 -1.08
C ASP A 79 3.26 -3.30 0.44
N LEU A 80 2.80 -4.35 1.13
CA LEU A 80 2.61 -4.35 2.59
C LEU A 80 3.93 -4.48 3.36
N ALA A 81 5.02 -4.87 2.71
CA ALA A 81 6.32 -5.02 3.35
C ALA A 81 7.05 -3.69 3.46
N LYS A 82 6.88 -2.82 2.44
CA LYS A 82 7.57 -1.53 2.37
C LYS A 82 6.63 -0.31 2.46
N ASP A 83 5.32 -0.52 2.55
CA ASP A 83 4.29 0.52 2.56
C ASP A 83 4.35 1.42 1.30
N ARG A 84 4.41 0.78 0.12
CA ARG A 84 4.58 1.46 -1.18
C ARG A 84 3.41 1.17 -2.10
N LEU A 85 2.96 2.20 -2.83
CA LEU A 85 1.90 2.08 -3.82
C LEU A 85 2.49 2.13 -5.22
N LEU A 86 2.32 1.05 -5.98
CA LEU A 86 2.75 0.97 -7.37
C LEU A 86 1.56 1.29 -8.30
N TRP A 87 1.84 2.04 -9.36
CA TRP A 87 0.91 2.34 -10.43
C TRP A 87 1.45 1.80 -11.76
N ARG A 88 0.65 0.97 -12.41
CA ARG A 88 0.95 0.44 -13.75
C ARG A 88 0.50 1.42 -14.83
N ARG A 89 1.46 1.96 -15.58
CA ARG A 89 1.24 2.88 -16.72
C ARG A 89 0.92 2.13 -18.01
N SER A 90 1.60 1.00 -18.23
CA SER A 90 1.41 0.13 -19.39
C SER A 90 1.52 -1.34 -18.97
N PRO A 91 1.27 -2.33 -19.85
CA PRO A 91 1.46 -3.74 -19.52
C PRO A 91 2.85 -4.12 -19.02
N THR A 92 3.89 -3.39 -19.43
CA THR A 92 5.30 -3.70 -19.14
C THR A 92 5.99 -2.64 -18.30
N ASP A 93 5.26 -1.65 -17.81
CA ASP A 93 5.82 -0.49 -17.12
C ASP A 93 4.98 -0.10 -15.91
N SER A 94 5.67 0.11 -14.80
CA SER A 94 5.08 0.56 -13.55
C SER A 94 6.01 1.55 -12.87
N LEU A 95 5.41 2.46 -12.10
CA LEU A 95 6.14 3.39 -11.26
C LEU A 95 5.65 3.27 -9.81
N GLU A 96 6.52 3.62 -8.89
CA GLU A 96 6.15 3.83 -7.50
C GLU A 96 5.58 5.25 -7.36
N LEU A 97 4.38 5.36 -6.79
CA LEU A 97 3.78 6.65 -6.46
C LEU A 97 4.48 7.23 -5.24
N ASP A 98 4.75 8.53 -5.28
CA ASP A 98 5.16 9.27 -4.09
C ASP A 98 4.00 9.27 -3.08
N THR A 99 4.13 8.42 -2.07
CA THR A 99 3.11 8.25 -1.03
C THR A 99 2.92 9.51 -0.19
N SER A 100 3.87 10.44 -0.17
CA SER A 100 3.72 11.73 0.50
C SER A 100 2.58 12.56 -0.11
N LEU A 101 2.29 12.38 -1.40
CA LEU A 101 1.23 13.07 -2.14
C LEU A 101 -0.12 12.32 -2.13
N VAL A 102 -0.18 11.06 -1.68
CA VAL A 102 -1.39 10.22 -1.76
C VAL A 102 -2.16 10.25 -0.44
N THR A 103 -3.32 10.90 -0.36
CA THR A 103 -4.10 10.98 0.90
C THR A 103 -4.94 9.72 1.15
N GLU A 104 -5.47 9.13 0.09
CA GLU A 104 -6.29 7.93 0.13
C GLU A 104 -6.11 7.13 -1.17
N PHE A 105 -6.23 5.81 -1.10
CA PHE A 105 -6.44 4.98 -2.29
C PHE A 105 -7.38 3.83 -1.98
N SER A 106 -7.95 3.24 -3.03
CA SER A 106 -8.70 1.99 -2.91
C SER A 106 -8.19 0.94 -3.89
N LEU A 107 -8.36 -0.33 -3.55
CA LEU A 107 -8.13 -1.45 -4.46
C LEU A 107 -9.34 -2.38 -4.48
N ALA A 108 -9.84 -2.71 -5.66
CA ALA A 108 -10.93 -3.67 -5.87
C ALA A 108 -10.38 -5.09 -6.05
N ASP A 109 -10.63 -5.96 -5.08
CA ASP A 109 -10.38 -7.39 -5.16
C ASP A 109 -11.46 -8.03 -6.03
N SER A 110 -11.13 -8.28 -7.29
CA SER A 110 -12.05 -8.89 -8.25
C SER A 110 -12.37 -10.35 -7.95
N LEU A 111 -11.54 -11.04 -7.16
CA LEU A 111 -11.76 -12.44 -6.80
C LEU A 111 -12.75 -12.55 -5.63
N ARG A 112 -12.72 -11.61 -4.69
CA ARG A 112 -13.57 -11.60 -3.49
C ARG A 112 -14.73 -10.62 -3.57
N GLY A 113 -14.79 -9.80 -4.62
CA GLY A 113 -15.80 -8.73 -4.75
C GLY A 113 -15.71 -7.65 -3.66
N LYS A 114 -14.53 -7.48 -3.05
CA LYS A 114 -14.32 -6.54 -1.93
C LYS A 114 -13.49 -5.34 -2.38
N ILE A 115 -13.81 -4.15 -1.86
CA ILE A 115 -12.97 -2.96 -2.01
C ILE A 115 -12.23 -2.72 -0.70
N TYR A 116 -10.91 -2.59 -0.79
CA TYR A 116 -10.06 -2.17 0.32
C TYR A 116 -9.75 -0.68 0.17
N THR A 117 -10.10 0.13 1.16
CA THR A 117 -9.78 1.56 1.18
C THR A 117 -8.68 1.82 2.20
N TYR A 118 -7.65 2.54 1.79
CA TYR A 118 -6.51 2.91 2.60
C TYR A 118 -6.40 4.42 2.68
N ARG A 119 -6.27 4.97 3.90
CA ARG A 119 -6.27 6.43 4.14
C ARG A 119 -5.16 6.83 5.11
N ARG A 120 -4.58 8.02 4.91
CA ARG A 120 -3.72 8.69 5.90
C ARG A 120 -4.54 9.65 6.76
N TYR A 121 -4.30 9.62 8.06
CA TYR A 121 -4.95 10.49 9.04
C TYR A 121 -4.00 11.59 9.52
N LEU A 122 -3.58 12.47 8.59
CA LEU A 122 -2.52 13.46 8.83
C LEU A 122 -2.86 14.47 9.94
N ALA A 123 -4.15 14.73 10.18
CA ALA A 123 -4.62 15.64 11.22
C ALA A 123 -4.90 14.94 12.56
N ALA A 124 -4.82 13.60 12.63
CA ALA A 124 -5.11 12.86 13.86
C ALA A 124 -3.90 12.87 14.80
N ARG A 125 -4.18 12.84 16.10
CA ARG A 125 -3.16 12.72 17.13
C ARG A 125 -2.75 11.26 17.25
N ILE A 126 -1.52 10.95 16.84
CA ILE A 126 -0.95 9.60 16.91
C ILE A 126 0.36 9.65 17.69
N ALA A 127 0.45 8.89 18.77
CA ALA A 127 1.62 8.87 19.64
C ALA A 127 2.89 8.41 18.90
N SER A 128 2.77 7.33 18.12
CA SER A 128 3.88 6.76 17.35
C SER A 128 4.16 7.56 16.08
N TYR A 129 5.37 8.14 15.95
CA TYR A 129 5.76 8.96 14.80
C TYR A 129 5.65 8.24 13.45
N PRO A 130 6.13 6.98 13.27
CA PRO A 130 6.00 6.27 12.00
C PRO A 130 4.55 6.06 11.55
N LEU A 131 3.59 6.08 12.48
CA LEU A 131 2.17 5.89 12.16
C LEU A 131 1.50 7.16 11.64
N ARG A 132 2.09 8.34 11.84
CA ARG A 132 1.50 9.63 11.41
C ARG A 132 1.40 9.78 9.90
N THR A 133 2.27 9.09 9.16
CA THR A 133 2.30 9.09 7.70
C THR A 133 1.88 7.76 7.09
N ALA A 134 1.58 6.75 7.91
CA ALA A 134 1.20 5.41 7.45
C ALA A 134 -0.22 5.39 6.87
N PHE A 135 -0.46 4.46 5.94
CA PHE A 135 -1.80 4.14 5.48
C PHE A 135 -2.49 3.15 6.43
N PHE A 136 -3.76 3.41 6.69
CA PHE A 136 -4.65 2.51 7.41
C PHE A 136 -5.74 2.02 6.49
N GLU A 137 -5.97 0.70 6.48
CA GLU A 137 -7.20 0.13 5.93
C GLU A 137 -8.38 0.64 6.76
N VAL A 138 -9.37 1.23 6.08
CA VAL A 138 -10.55 1.80 6.69
C VAL A 138 -11.64 0.74 6.73
N ASN A 139 -11.94 0.24 7.92
CA ASN A 139 -13.04 -0.70 8.12
C ASN A 139 -14.35 0.02 8.48
N TYR A 140 -14.24 1.19 9.12
CA TYR A 140 -15.36 2.11 9.39
C TYR A 140 -14.80 3.51 9.66
N ASP A 141 -15.38 4.56 9.07
CA ASP A 141 -15.03 5.98 9.30
C ASP A 141 -16.16 6.89 8.76
N GLU A 142 -17.38 6.72 9.28
CA GLU A 142 -18.57 7.49 8.87
C GLU A 142 -18.87 8.67 9.80
N GLY A 143 -18.21 8.75 10.96
CA GLY A 143 -18.51 9.73 12.00
C GLY A 143 -17.28 10.26 12.73
N LYS A 144 -17.44 10.48 14.04
CA LYS A 144 -16.35 10.97 14.91
C LYS A 144 -15.39 9.85 15.27
N SER A 145 -15.84 8.60 15.21
CA SER A 145 -15.03 7.42 15.45
C SER A 145 -14.64 6.69 14.16
N ALA A 146 -13.59 5.87 14.22
CA ALA A 146 -13.17 5.02 13.11
C ALA A 146 -12.57 3.71 13.60
N LEU A 147 -12.85 2.60 12.90
CA LEU A 147 -12.12 1.34 13.03
C LEU A 147 -11.14 1.21 11.87
N LEU A 148 -9.87 1.12 12.23
CA LEU A 148 -8.75 1.12 11.30
C LEU A 148 -7.94 -0.16 11.48
N ARG A 149 -7.39 -0.68 10.37
CA ARG A 149 -6.46 -1.80 10.40
C ARG A 149 -5.18 -1.44 9.67
N ARG A 150 -4.04 -1.74 10.29
CA ARG A 150 -2.74 -1.72 9.61
C ARG A 150 -2.32 -3.15 9.32
N ARG A 151 -2.01 -3.43 8.06
CA ARG A 151 -1.44 -4.70 7.61
C ARG A 151 0.02 -4.49 7.26
N THR A 152 0.87 -5.41 7.68
CA THR A 152 2.29 -5.43 7.33
C THR A 152 2.70 -6.84 6.95
N ARG A 153 3.63 -6.99 6.00
CA ARG A 153 4.21 -8.29 5.67
C ARG A 153 5.70 -8.33 5.99
N THR A 154 6.13 -9.40 6.65
CA THR A 154 7.54 -9.64 6.99
C THR A 154 7.93 -11.05 6.58
N ILE A 155 9.22 -11.27 6.30
CA ILE A 155 9.73 -12.61 6.03
C ILE A 155 10.08 -13.26 7.37
N LEU A 156 9.45 -14.37 7.70
CA LEU A 156 9.92 -15.25 8.76
C LEU A 156 11.08 -16.09 8.19
N GLY A 157 12.27 -15.95 8.77
CA GLY A 157 13.48 -16.62 8.26
C GLY A 157 13.38 -18.14 8.32
N GLY A 158 13.75 -18.81 7.23
CA GLY A 158 13.99 -20.25 7.23
C GLY A 158 15.25 -20.56 8.06
N SER A 159 15.27 -21.73 8.71
CA SER A 159 16.37 -22.16 9.57
C SER A 159 17.73 -22.06 8.85
N ASN A 160 18.64 -21.24 9.36
CA ASN A 160 20.03 -21.20 8.95
C ASN A 160 20.82 -22.30 9.68
N GLY A 161 20.46 -23.56 9.45
CA GLY A 161 21.34 -24.67 9.83
C GLY A 161 22.66 -24.60 9.06
N PRO A 162 23.80 -25.05 9.63
CA PRO A 162 25.11 -25.05 8.96
C PRO A 162 25.17 -25.98 7.73
N SER A 163 24.14 -26.80 7.51
CA SER A 163 24.06 -27.70 6.36
C SER A 163 23.46 -27.01 5.13
N LEU A 164 24.18 -27.07 4.01
CA LEU A 164 23.71 -26.63 2.69
C LEU A 164 22.51 -27.43 2.19
N ALA A 165 22.19 -28.58 2.80
CA ALA A 165 21.12 -29.49 2.38
C ALA A 165 19.72 -29.17 2.96
N GLY A 166 19.57 -28.14 3.79
CA GLY A 166 18.33 -27.89 4.53
C GLY A 166 17.89 -26.43 4.65
N ARG A 167 18.39 -25.54 3.77
CA ARG A 167 17.98 -24.12 3.79
C ARG A 167 16.53 -24.01 3.36
N GLN A 168 15.64 -23.80 4.32
CA GLN A 168 14.24 -23.48 4.05
C GLN A 168 14.14 -22.07 3.47
N ALA A 169 13.33 -21.91 2.42
CA ALA A 169 12.92 -20.61 1.94
C ALA A 169 12.24 -19.83 3.07
N GLY A 170 12.50 -18.52 3.15
CA GLY A 170 11.74 -17.66 4.06
C GLY A 170 10.27 -17.62 3.63
N LYS A 171 9.34 -17.40 4.55
CA LYS A 171 7.91 -17.29 4.21
C LYS A 171 7.41 -15.88 4.53
N TRP A 172 6.64 -15.29 3.60
CA TRP A 172 5.93 -14.05 3.89
C TRP A 172 4.79 -14.30 4.88
N GLU A 173 4.82 -13.58 5.99
CA GLU A 173 3.78 -13.60 7.02
C GLU A 173 3.12 -12.22 7.11
N GLU A 174 1.80 -12.20 7.13
CA GLU A 174 1.00 -10.98 7.29
C GLU A 174 0.60 -10.80 8.74
N THR A 175 0.94 -9.65 9.32
CA THR A 175 0.47 -9.22 10.64
C THR A 175 -0.55 -8.11 10.47
N SER A 176 -1.63 -8.17 11.24
CA SER A 176 -2.66 -7.13 11.31
C SER A 176 -2.71 -6.53 12.71
N THR A 177 -2.69 -5.21 12.80
CA THR A 177 -2.89 -4.46 14.05
C THR A 177 -4.09 -3.53 13.88
N PHE A 178 -5.01 -3.56 14.83
CA PHE A 178 -6.18 -2.69 14.83
C PHE A 178 -5.92 -1.40 15.60
N TYR A 179 -6.58 -0.34 15.15
CA TYR A 179 -6.54 0.98 15.74
C TYR A 179 -7.95 1.55 15.80
N LEU A 180 -8.22 2.35 16.82
CA LEU A 180 -9.46 3.12 16.93
C LEU A 180 -9.14 4.60 16.90
N LYS A 181 -9.92 5.34 16.11
CA LYS A 181 -10.01 6.81 16.21
C LYS A 181 -11.17 7.12 17.15
N ASN A 182 -10.93 7.93 18.18
CA ASN A 182 -11.98 8.41 19.08
C ASN A 182 -12.50 9.81 18.66
N SER A 183 -13.51 10.31 19.39
CA SER A 183 -14.12 11.60 19.10
C SER A 183 -13.19 12.81 19.31
N ASP A 184 -12.10 12.63 20.07
CA ASP A 184 -11.07 13.65 20.24
C ASP A 184 -10.00 13.61 19.13
N ASN A 185 -10.26 12.86 18.05
CA ASN A 185 -9.36 12.67 16.91
C ASN A 185 -7.99 12.09 17.30
N VAL A 186 -7.97 11.22 18.32
CA VAL A 186 -6.80 10.42 18.72
C VAL A 186 -6.91 9.04 18.10
N ILE A 187 -5.82 8.56 17.49
CA ILE A 187 -5.72 7.19 16.97
C ILE A 187 -4.75 6.39 17.83
N GLU A 188 -5.24 5.28 18.37
CA GLU A 188 -4.51 4.43 19.30
C GLU A 188 -4.71 2.94 18.96
N PRO A 189 -3.67 2.10 19.17
CA PRO A 189 -3.77 0.67 18.91
C PRO A 189 -4.76 0.03 19.88
N VAL A 190 -5.59 -0.87 19.37
CA VAL A 190 -6.61 -1.56 20.16
C VAL A 190 -6.55 -3.06 19.90
N LYS A 191 -6.77 -3.86 20.95
CA LYS A 191 -7.10 -5.28 20.79
C LYS A 191 -8.61 -5.40 20.65
N LEU A 192 -9.09 -6.20 19.69
CA LEU A 192 -10.53 -6.44 19.53
C LEU A 192 -11.05 -7.30 20.69
N ASN A 193 -11.43 -6.64 21.77
CA ASN A 193 -12.15 -7.20 22.91
C ASN A 193 -12.90 -6.07 23.62
N ALA A 194 -13.90 -6.43 24.42
CA ALA A 194 -14.79 -5.45 25.03
C ALA A 194 -14.06 -4.44 25.92
N LYS A 195 -13.14 -4.90 26.78
CA LYS A 195 -12.42 -4.03 27.71
C LYS A 195 -11.60 -2.97 26.96
N ALA A 196 -10.83 -3.37 25.96
CA ALA A 196 -9.95 -2.46 25.22
C ALA A 196 -10.76 -1.47 24.37
N VAL A 197 -11.75 -1.95 23.61
CA VAL A 197 -12.60 -1.11 22.74
C VAL A 197 -13.35 -0.06 23.57
N LEU A 198 -14.03 -0.46 24.65
CA LEU A 198 -14.79 0.47 25.49
C LEU A 198 -13.90 1.49 26.21
N THR A 199 -12.69 1.10 26.59
CA THR A 199 -11.74 2.03 27.23
C THR A 199 -11.31 3.14 26.26
N THR A 200 -10.98 2.79 25.01
CA THR A 200 -10.55 3.77 23.99
C THR A 200 -11.66 4.71 23.55
N LEU A 201 -12.93 4.29 23.58
CA LEU A 201 -14.08 5.15 23.25
C LEU A 201 -14.42 6.19 24.34
N GLY A 202 -13.79 6.09 25.50
CA GLY A 202 -13.89 7.07 26.59
C GLY A 202 -14.93 6.72 27.65
N LYS A 203 -14.68 7.21 28.88
CA LYS A 203 -15.47 6.86 30.07
C LYS A 203 -16.89 7.45 30.08
N ALA A 204 -17.09 8.61 29.45
CA ALA A 204 -18.36 9.34 29.51
C ALA A 204 -19.54 8.55 28.95
N LYS A 205 -19.33 7.78 27.86
CA LYS A 205 -20.37 6.98 27.20
C LYS A 205 -20.33 5.50 27.58
N ALA A 206 -19.38 5.07 28.40
CA ALA A 206 -19.14 3.66 28.71
C ALA A 206 -20.37 2.88 29.23
N PRO A 207 -21.24 3.45 30.10
CA PRO A 207 -22.45 2.74 30.56
C PRO A 207 -23.43 2.44 29.41
N LEU A 208 -23.68 3.42 28.54
CA LEU A 208 -24.59 3.27 27.39
C LEU A 208 -24.05 2.27 26.37
N LEU A 209 -22.76 2.30 26.10
CA LEU A 209 -22.10 1.35 25.20
C LEU A 209 -22.14 -0.08 25.77
N THR A 210 -21.89 -0.24 27.07
CA THR A 210 -21.96 -1.56 27.73
C THR A 210 -23.36 -2.14 27.68
N ALA A 211 -24.38 -1.32 27.93
CA ALA A 211 -25.78 -1.73 27.80
C ALA A 211 -26.13 -2.16 26.36
N TYR A 212 -25.64 -1.42 25.36
CA TYR A 212 -25.83 -1.76 23.95
C TYR A 212 -25.17 -3.09 23.57
N VAL A 213 -23.92 -3.30 23.98
CA VAL A 213 -23.17 -4.56 23.74
C VAL A 213 -23.93 -5.75 24.33
N THR A 214 -24.43 -5.63 25.56
CA THR A 214 -25.20 -6.71 26.20
C THR A 214 -26.55 -6.94 25.52
N ARG A 215 -27.27 -5.87 25.18
CA ARG A 215 -28.60 -5.95 24.55
C ARG A 215 -28.56 -6.61 23.18
N GLU A 216 -27.64 -6.16 22.33
CA GLU A 216 -27.46 -6.67 20.98
C GLU A 216 -26.56 -7.92 20.91
N ARG A 217 -26.02 -8.36 22.06
CA ARG A 217 -25.11 -9.51 22.22
C ARG A 217 -23.91 -9.43 21.27
N LEU A 218 -23.29 -8.25 21.21
CA LEU A 218 -22.15 -8.00 20.31
C LEU A 218 -20.90 -8.76 20.78
N ASP A 219 -20.24 -9.43 19.85
CA ASP A 219 -18.92 -10.00 20.07
C ASP A 219 -17.84 -9.02 19.59
N LEU A 220 -17.27 -8.26 20.52
CA LEU A 220 -16.25 -7.26 20.22
C LEU A 220 -14.88 -7.85 19.85
N SER A 221 -14.75 -9.16 19.72
CA SER A 221 -13.64 -9.81 19.01
C SER A 221 -13.81 -9.80 17.49
N GLN A 222 -15.05 -9.60 17.00
CA GLN A 222 -15.38 -9.55 15.59
C GLN A 222 -15.39 -8.10 15.07
N GLU A 223 -14.70 -7.86 13.95
CA GLU A 223 -14.66 -6.53 13.31
C GLU A 223 -16.06 -5.98 13.03
N THR A 224 -16.99 -6.81 12.56
CA THR A 224 -18.34 -6.41 12.17
C THR A 224 -19.15 -5.87 13.34
N ASP A 225 -18.99 -6.46 14.53
CA ASP A 225 -19.71 -6.05 15.73
C ASP A 225 -19.08 -4.82 16.38
N VAL A 226 -17.76 -4.65 16.26
CA VAL A 226 -17.11 -3.38 16.61
C VAL A 226 -17.63 -2.25 15.71
N VAL A 227 -17.79 -2.47 14.41
CA VAL A 227 -18.38 -1.46 13.51
C VAL A 227 -19.81 -1.09 13.91
N LYS A 228 -20.65 -2.08 14.30
CA LYS A 228 -22.00 -1.79 14.82
C LYS A 228 -21.95 -0.93 16.08
N LEU A 229 -21.05 -1.24 17.01
CA LEU A 229 -20.85 -0.45 18.21
C LEU A 229 -20.42 0.99 17.90
N LEU A 230 -19.50 1.18 16.95
CA LEU A 230 -19.03 2.51 16.55
C LEU A 230 -20.13 3.34 15.90
N ARG A 231 -20.97 2.73 15.06
CA ARG A 231 -22.17 3.39 14.51
C ARG A 231 -23.11 3.88 15.61
N TYR A 232 -23.35 3.04 16.62
CA TYR A 232 -24.15 3.46 17.77
C TYR A 232 -23.46 4.58 18.56
N TYR A 233 -22.15 4.47 18.82
CA TYR A 233 -21.36 5.50 19.51
C TYR A 233 -21.44 6.87 18.84
N ASP A 234 -21.37 6.90 17.50
CA ASP A 234 -21.45 8.12 16.69
C ASP A 234 -22.86 8.72 16.64
N SER A 235 -23.91 7.93 16.96
CA SER A 235 -25.29 8.42 17.08
C SER A 235 -25.62 9.07 18.44
N LEU A 236 -24.75 8.90 19.43
CA LEU A 236 -24.87 9.50 20.78
C LEU A 236 -24.25 10.90 20.85
#